data_AF-A0A2U2Z0I0-F1
#
_entry.id   AF-A0A2U2Z0I0-F1
#
_cell.length_a   1.000
_cell.length_b   1.000
_cell.length_c   1.000
_cell.angle_alpha   90.00
_cell.angle_beta   90.00
_cell.angle_gamma   90.00
#
_symmetry.space_group_name_H-M   'P 1'
#
loop_
_entity.id
_entity.type
_entity.pdbx_description
1 polymer ?
#
loop_
_entity_poly.entity_id
_entity_poly.type
_entity_poly.pdbx_seq_one_letter_code
_entity_poly.pdbx_strand_id
1 'polypeptide(L)'
;MWSAQDVARDQVRRQADGLDVAAVAEKVAEAAVRERETAEQLRGNGSFYAFEMDRERLAVIWLAQHAEWQRVRDLMTAAGWSVYEPERDAQGSVWAREREERLAGALAAQDALGERRGEEADELRAEVRLSAASSRLIQTVANRTGLRPSEVLAQLAERIVVGEDGTVSVPPFTPSW
;
A
#
# COMPACT_ATOMS: atom_id res chain seq x y z
N MET A 1 -0.38 -4.40 5.50
CA MET A 1 -1.70 -5.00 5.80
C MET A 1 -1.76 -5.25 7.30
N TRP A 2 -2.82 -4.84 8.00
CA TRP A 2 -2.93 -5.03 9.45
C TRP A 2 -3.16 -6.50 9.80
N SER A 3 -2.49 -6.99 10.85
CA SER A 3 -2.77 -8.31 11.39
C SER A 3 -4.11 -8.33 12.12
N ALA A 4 -4.72 -9.51 12.27
CA ALA A 4 -5.94 -9.66 13.05
C ALA A 4 -5.74 -9.24 14.52
N GLN A 5 -4.54 -9.47 15.07
CA GLN A 5 -4.16 -9.04 16.40
C GLN A 5 -4.09 -7.51 16.52
N ASP A 6 -3.54 -6.82 15.51
CA ASP A 6 -3.52 -5.34 15.49
C ASP A 6 -4.95 -4.78 15.49
N VAL A 7 -5.84 -5.36 14.69
CA VAL A 7 -7.26 -4.95 14.63
C VAL A 7 -7.96 -5.19 15.96
N ALA A 8 -7.76 -6.37 16.55
CA ALA A 8 -8.36 -6.73 17.82
C ALA A 8 -7.91 -5.81 18.95
N ARG A 9 -6.60 -5.59 19.10
CA ARG A 9 -6.04 -4.71 20.14
C ARG A 9 -6.56 -3.28 20.03
N ASP A 10 -6.58 -2.72 18.83
CA ASP A 10 -7.09 -1.37 18.60
C ASP A 10 -8.59 -1.25 18.94
N GLN A 11 -9.39 -2.23 18.49
CA GLN A 11 -10.83 -2.23 18.74
C GLN A 11 -11.15 -2.40 20.22
N VAL A 12 -10.52 -3.38 20.89
CA VAL A 12 -10.71 -3.61 22.33
C VAL A 12 -10.25 -2.40 23.13
N ARG A 13 -9.07 -1.84 22.83
CA ARG A 13 -8.55 -0.66 23.54
C ARG A 13 -9.52 0.52 23.49
N ARG A 14 -10.15 0.79 22.33
CA ARG A 14 -11.15 1.86 22.17
C ARG A 14 -12.48 1.57 22.86
N GLN A 15 -12.90 0.30 22.90
CA GLN A 15 -14.18 -0.08 23.51
C GLN A 15 -14.09 -0.28 25.02
N ALA A 16 -12.93 -0.69 25.53
CA ALA A 16 -12.70 -1.01 26.92
C ALA A 16 -12.48 0.23 27.79
N ASP A 17 -12.11 1.37 27.19
CA ASP A 17 -11.84 2.61 27.90
C ASP A 17 -13.05 3.03 28.77
N GLY A 18 -12.82 3.12 30.08
CA GLY A 18 -13.85 3.46 31.06
C GLY A 18 -14.80 2.32 31.44
N LEU A 19 -14.62 1.10 30.92
CA LEU A 19 -15.44 -0.05 31.32
C LEU A 19 -15.02 -0.57 32.70
N ASP A 20 -16.01 -0.97 33.48
CA ASP A 20 -15.79 -1.70 34.72
C ASP A 20 -15.58 -3.20 34.47
N VAL A 21 -15.23 -3.93 35.54
CA VAL A 21 -14.96 -5.38 35.49
C VAL A 21 -16.17 -6.18 34.97
N ALA A 22 -17.39 -5.77 35.32
CA ALA A 22 -18.61 -6.47 34.91
C ALA A 22 -18.88 -6.27 33.41
N ALA A 23 -18.76 -5.04 32.92
CA ALA A 23 -18.90 -4.70 31.52
C ALA A 23 -17.81 -5.39 30.66
N VAL A 24 -16.58 -5.47 31.15
CA VAL A 24 -15.50 -6.22 30.47
C VAL A 24 -15.84 -7.73 30.43
N ALA A 25 -16.40 -8.31 31.49
CA ALA A 25 -16.83 -9.70 31.49
C ALA A 25 -17.96 -9.97 30.49
N GLU A 26 -18.91 -9.04 30.35
CA GLU A 26 -19.95 -9.11 29.31
C GLU A 26 -19.34 -9.07 27.90
N LYS A 27 -18.34 -8.22 27.67
CA LYS A 27 -17.63 -8.15 26.38
C LYS A 27 -16.83 -9.42 26.06
N VAL A 28 -16.23 -10.07 27.06
CA VAL A 28 -15.61 -11.40 26.89
C VAL A 28 -16.67 -12.41 26.43
N ALA A 29 -17.84 -12.44 27.08
CA ALA A 29 -18.91 -13.37 26.72
C ALA A 29 -19.46 -13.08 25.31
N GLU A 30 -19.68 -11.82 24.95
CA GLU A 30 -20.10 -11.41 23.61
C GLU A 30 -19.09 -11.88 22.55
N ALA A 31 -17.80 -11.63 22.77
CA ALA A 31 -16.74 -12.02 21.85
C ALA A 31 -16.67 -13.55 21.67
N ALA A 32 -16.84 -14.33 22.74
CA ALA A 32 -16.90 -15.78 22.69
C ALA A 32 -18.09 -16.30 21.84
N VAL A 33 -19.25 -15.65 21.96
CA VAL A 33 -20.42 -15.99 21.13
C VAL A 33 -20.13 -15.70 19.66
N ARG A 34 -19.59 -14.52 19.33
CA ARG A 34 -19.28 -14.14 17.94
C ARG A 34 -18.20 -15.00 17.30
N GLU A 35 -17.18 -15.38 18.07
CA GLU A 35 -16.18 -16.35 17.63
C GLU A 35 -16.85 -17.68 17.25
N ARG A 36 -17.70 -18.21 18.14
CA ARG A 36 -18.40 -19.48 17.92
C ARG A 36 -19.35 -19.42 16.71
N GLU A 37 -20.18 -18.39 16.61
CA GLU A 37 -21.12 -18.20 15.49
C GLU A 37 -20.37 -18.12 14.16
N THR A 38 -19.26 -17.39 14.11
CA THR A 38 -18.46 -17.25 12.88
C THR A 38 -17.77 -18.57 12.53
N ALA A 39 -17.27 -19.32 13.52
CA ALA A 39 -16.70 -20.65 13.31
C ALA A 39 -17.74 -21.67 12.82
N GLU A 40 -18.98 -21.61 13.33
CA GLU A 40 -20.10 -22.45 12.87
C GLU A 40 -20.50 -22.09 11.43
N GLN A 41 -20.53 -20.80 11.08
CA GLN A 41 -20.80 -20.33 9.72
C GLN A 41 -19.72 -20.79 8.72
N LEU A 42 -18.45 -20.83 9.13
CA LEU A 42 -17.36 -21.37 8.30
C LEU A 42 -17.49 -22.87 8.04
N ARG A 43 -18.07 -23.63 8.98
CA ARG A 43 -18.35 -25.07 8.78
C ARG A 43 -19.56 -25.30 7.86
N GLY A 44 -20.41 -24.29 7.65
CA GLY A 44 -21.56 -24.35 6.75
C GLY A 44 -21.12 -24.28 5.28
N ASN A 45 -21.55 -25.26 4.49
CA ASN A 45 -21.08 -25.56 3.13
C ASN A 45 -21.58 -24.56 2.04
N GLY A 46 -21.37 -23.26 2.21
CA GLY A 46 -21.85 -22.22 1.30
C GLY A 46 -20.74 -21.55 0.48
N SER A 47 -20.44 -22.12 -0.69
CA SER A 47 -19.41 -21.63 -1.63
C SER A 47 -19.78 -20.30 -2.28
N PHE A 48 -19.09 -19.23 -1.89
CA PHE A 48 -18.88 -18.04 -2.71
C PHE A 48 -17.49 -17.47 -2.40
N TYR A 49 -16.53 -17.71 -3.29
CA TYR A 49 -15.08 -17.50 -3.10
C TYR A 49 -14.63 -16.10 -2.63
N ALA A 50 -15.41 -15.04 -2.86
CA ALA A 50 -15.10 -13.71 -2.32
C ALA A 50 -15.56 -13.53 -0.86
N PHE A 51 -16.68 -14.17 -0.49
CA PHE A 51 -17.24 -14.09 0.86
C PHE A 51 -16.59 -15.08 1.84
N GLU A 52 -16.05 -16.20 1.35
CA GLU A 52 -15.33 -17.17 2.19
C GLU A 52 -14.04 -16.60 2.76
N MET A 53 -13.22 -15.92 1.94
CA MET A 53 -11.98 -15.28 2.41
C MET A 53 -12.25 -14.17 3.45
N ASP A 54 -13.35 -13.43 3.29
CA ASP A 54 -13.80 -12.45 4.28
C ASP A 54 -14.29 -13.12 5.58
N ARG A 55 -14.95 -14.28 5.51
CA ARG A 55 -15.38 -15.04 6.69
C ARG A 55 -14.21 -15.66 7.45
N GLU A 56 -13.23 -16.23 6.75
CA GLU A 56 -12.03 -16.78 7.38
C GLU A 56 -11.28 -15.68 8.13
N ARG A 57 -11.09 -14.53 7.46
CA ARG A 57 -10.46 -13.37 8.09
C ARG A 57 -11.27 -12.88 9.29
N LEU A 58 -12.60 -12.82 9.17
CA LEU A 58 -13.48 -12.42 10.27
C LEU A 58 -13.38 -13.37 11.46
N ALA A 59 -13.29 -14.68 11.22
CA ALA A 59 -13.10 -15.67 12.29
C ALA A 59 -11.78 -15.47 13.02
N VAL A 60 -10.68 -15.23 12.29
CA VAL A 60 -9.38 -14.92 12.90
C VAL A 60 -9.43 -13.63 13.70
N ILE A 61 -10.16 -12.61 13.23
CA ILE A 61 -10.36 -11.35 13.97
C ILE A 61 -11.18 -11.58 15.24
N TRP A 62 -12.27 -12.34 15.20
CA TRP A 62 -13.08 -12.62 16.39
C TRP A 62 -12.31 -13.41 17.44
N LEU A 63 -11.54 -14.42 17.01
CA LEU A 63 -10.66 -15.17 17.90
C LEU A 63 -9.63 -14.23 18.58
N ALA A 64 -9.01 -13.34 17.81
CA ALA A 64 -8.06 -12.37 18.34
C ALA A 64 -8.74 -11.36 19.30
N GLN A 65 -9.96 -10.92 19.00
CA GLN A 65 -10.73 -10.03 19.89
C GLN A 65 -11.11 -10.70 21.20
N HIS A 66 -11.55 -11.96 21.15
CA HIS A 66 -11.89 -12.70 22.35
C HIS A 66 -10.65 -12.89 23.26
N ALA A 67 -9.51 -13.26 22.69
CA ALA A 67 -8.25 -13.38 23.43
C ALA A 67 -7.82 -12.04 24.06
N GLU A 68 -7.98 -10.93 23.35
CA GLU A 68 -7.63 -9.61 23.86
C GLU A 68 -8.58 -9.14 24.98
N TRP A 69 -9.88 -9.39 24.87
CA TRP A 69 -10.83 -9.14 25.95
C TRP A 69 -10.51 -9.94 27.22
N GLN A 70 -10.10 -11.21 27.05
CA GLN A 70 -9.63 -12.03 28.17
C GLN A 70 -8.37 -11.43 28.83
N ARG A 71 -7.40 -10.98 28.03
CA ARG A 71 -6.20 -10.31 28.53
C ARG A 71 -6.55 -9.06 29.36
N VAL A 72 -7.46 -8.21 28.87
CA VAL A 72 -7.90 -7.00 29.59
C VAL A 72 -8.55 -7.37 30.93
N ARG A 73 -9.47 -8.35 30.93
CA ARG A 73 -10.09 -8.84 32.16
C ARG A 73 -9.05 -9.35 33.16
N ASP A 74 -8.11 -10.16 32.70
CA ASP A 74 -7.10 -10.78 33.54
C ASP A 74 -6.12 -9.73 34.08
N LEU A 75 -5.78 -8.71 33.28
CA LEU A 75 -5.00 -7.56 33.69
C LEU A 75 -5.71 -6.75 34.79
N MET A 76 -6.98 -6.39 34.58
CA MET A 76 -7.77 -5.66 35.58
C MET A 76 -7.86 -6.45 36.90
N THR A 77 -8.07 -7.76 36.81
CA THR A 77 -8.15 -8.66 37.97
C THR A 77 -6.81 -8.70 38.71
N ALA A 78 -5.71 -8.94 38.00
CA ALA A 78 -4.38 -9.04 38.59
C ALA A 78 -3.92 -7.72 39.22
N ALA A 79 -4.28 -6.59 38.62
CA ALA A 79 -3.88 -5.27 39.10
C ALA A 79 -4.90 -4.62 40.06
N GLY A 80 -6.03 -5.29 40.32
CA GLY A 80 -7.09 -4.80 41.20
C GLY A 80 -7.79 -3.54 40.68
N TRP A 81 -7.89 -3.36 39.36
CA TRP A 81 -8.52 -2.19 38.75
C TRP A 81 -10.03 -2.36 38.69
N SER A 82 -10.75 -1.37 39.21
CA SER A 82 -12.22 -1.33 39.11
C SER A 82 -12.69 -0.85 37.73
N VAL A 83 -11.89 -0.04 37.05
CA VAL A 83 -12.15 0.55 35.74
C VAL A 83 -10.91 0.39 34.86
N TYR A 84 -11.11 0.05 33.59
CA TYR A 84 -10.03 -0.06 32.63
C TYR A 84 -9.66 1.31 32.08
N GLU A 85 -8.39 1.68 32.23
CA GLU A 85 -7.80 2.88 31.64
C GLU A 85 -6.65 2.44 30.72
N PRO A 86 -6.78 2.61 29.39
CA PRO A 86 -5.80 2.13 28.42
C PRO A 86 -4.37 2.61 28.68
N GLU A 87 -4.19 3.79 29.28
CA GLU A 87 -2.91 4.41 29.62
C GLU A 87 -2.18 3.66 30.75
N ARG A 88 -2.93 2.95 31.61
CA ARG A 88 -2.37 2.12 32.69
C ARG A 88 -1.93 0.76 32.19
N ASP A 89 -2.46 0.31 31.06
CA ASP A 89 -1.99 -0.88 30.36
C ASP A 89 -0.70 -0.58 29.59
N ALA A 90 0.44 -0.80 30.25
CA ALA A 90 1.77 -0.58 29.67
C ALA A 90 1.99 -1.40 28.40
N GLN A 91 1.53 -2.65 28.37
CA GLN A 91 1.70 -3.54 27.22
C GLN A 91 0.86 -3.05 26.03
N GLY A 92 -0.42 -2.75 26.28
CA GLY A 92 -1.31 -2.18 25.25
C GLY A 92 -0.81 -0.84 24.72
N SER A 93 -0.21 -0.02 25.58
CA SER A 93 0.34 1.28 25.18
C SER A 93 1.59 1.15 24.30
N VAL A 94 2.46 0.18 24.56
CA VAL A 94 3.60 -0.14 23.67
C VAL A 94 3.09 -0.58 22.30
N TRP A 95 2.12 -1.48 22.25
CA TRP A 95 1.55 -1.95 20.98
C TRP A 95 0.85 -0.84 20.19
N ALA A 96 0.15 0.06 20.87
CA ALA A 96 -0.49 1.22 20.24
C ALA A 96 0.55 2.14 19.59
N ARG A 97 1.67 2.40 20.27
CA ARG A 97 2.78 3.20 19.73
C ARG A 97 3.46 2.52 18.54
N GLU A 98 3.79 1.24 18.64
CA GLU A 98 4.39 0.48 17.52
C GLU A 98 3.48 0.47 16.28
N ARG A 99 2.16 0.49 16.49
CA ARG A 99 1.17 0.61 15.42
C ARG A 99 1.19 2.01 14.80
N GLU A 100 1.21 3.06 15.60
CA GLU A 100 1.30 4.44 15.13
C GLU A 100 2.58 4.67 14.32
N GLU A 101 3.72 4.16 14.79
CA GLU A 101 5.01 4.22 14.08
C GLU A 101 4.94 3.51 12.73
N ARG A 102 4.35 2.31 12.67
CA ARG A 102 4.13 1.59 11.39
C ARG A 102 3.21 2.36 10.44
N LEU A 103 2.14 2.96 10.96
CA LEU A 103 1.22 3.74 10.15
C LEU A 103 1.92 5.00 9.60
N ALA A 104 2.64 5.73 10.44
CA ALA A 104 3.42 6.89 10.03
C ALA A 104 4.47 6.53 8.98
N GLY A 105 5.19 5.42 9.17
CA GLY A 105 6.16 4.92 8.19
C GLY A 105 5.51 4.52 6.86
N ALA A 106 4.33 3.90 6.89
CA ALA A 106 3.60 3.54 5.68
C ALA A 106 3.08 4.77 4.91
N LEU A 107 2.60 5.80 5.63
CA LEU A 107 2.18 7.07 5.04
C LEU A 107 3.37 7.80 4.42
N ALA A 108 4.49 7.93 5.14
CA ALA A 108 5.71 8.54 4.62
C ALA A 108 6.25 7.81 3.37
N ALA A 109 6.15 6.47 3.32
CA ALA A 109 6.53 5.70 2.15
C ALA A 109 5.59 5.93 0.95
N GLN A 110 4.29 6.14 1.19
CA GLN A 110 3.34 6.50 0.15
C GLN A 110 3.61 7.91 -0.38
N ASP A 111 3.88 8.87 0.50
CA ASP A 111 4.21 10.24 0.14
C ASP A 111 5.49 10.27 -0.71
N ALA A 112 6.56 9.59 -0.28
CA ALA A 112 7.81 9.49 -1.03
C ALA A 112 7.64 8.80 -2.40
N LEU A 113 6.74 7.83 -2.52
CA LEU A 113 6.40 7.22 -3.82
C LEU A 113 5.60 8.20 -4.70
N GLY A 114 4.72 9.00 -4.11
CA GLY A 114 3.99 10.06 -4.78
C GLY A 114 4.92 11.14 -5.32
N GLU A 115 5.87 11.61 -4.50
CA GLU A 115 6.90 12.59 -4.89
C GLU A 115 7.73 12.08 -6.08
N ARG A 116 8.24 10.83 -6.01
CA ARG A 116 8.99 10.24 -7.14
C ARG A 116 8.17 10.15 -8.43
N ARG A 117 6.89 9.82 -8.34
CA ARG A 117 6.00 9.79 -9.51
C ARG A 117 5.71 11.20 -10.04
N GLY A 118 5.65 12.19 -9.16
CA GLY A 118 5.56 13.60 -9.54
C GLY A 118 6.82 14.05 -10.28
N GLU A 119 8.01 13.75 -9.76
CA GLU A 119 9.30 14.02 -10.40
C GLU A 119 9.42 13.33 -11.78
N GLU A 120 8.97 12.08 -11.91
CA GLU A 120 8.94 11.35 -13.19
C GLU A 120 7.91 11.93 -14.18
N ALA A 121 6.80 12.50 -13.69
CA ALA A 121 5.77 13.13 -14.52
C ALA A 121 6.15 14.57 -14.95
N ASP A 122 6.93 15.28 -14.13
CA ASP A 122 7.45 16.62 -14.40
C ASP A 122 8.69 16.61 -15.32
N GLU A 123 9.22 15.44 -15.68
CA GLU A 123 10.22 15.30 -16.73
C GLU A 123 9.58 15.63 -18.10
N LEU A 124 9.90 16.79 -18.67
CA LEU A 124 9.41 17.21 -19.99
C LEU A 124 9.85 16.23 -21.08
N ARG A 125 8.94 15.33 -21.48
CA ARG A 125 9.16 14.38 -22.58
C ARG A 125 8.73 14.98 -23.91
N ALA A 126 9.70 15.21 -24.79
CA ALA A 126 9.43 15.56 -26.17
C ALA A 126 9.12 14.28 -26.98
N GLU A 127 7.86 14.15 -27.44
CA GLU A 127 7.45 13.06 -28.33
C GLU A 127 7.47 13.51 -29.79
N VAL A 128 8.14 12.73 -30.66
CA VAL A 128 8.17 12.97 -32.11
C VAL A 128 7.46 11.83 -32.83
N ARG A 129 6.40 12.15 -33.57
CA ARG A 129 5.67 11.17 -34.40
C ARG A 129 6.22 11.18 -35.82
N LEU A 130 6.75 10.05 -36.24
CA LEU A 130 7.30 9.83 -37.58
C LEU A 130 6.37 8.96 -38.42
N SER A 131 6.40 9.16 -39.74
CA SER A 131 5.76 8.24 -40.67
C SER A 131 6.41 6.85 -40.59
N ALA A 132 5.67 5.79 -40.92
CA ALA A 132 6.21 4.42 -40.91
C ALA A 132 7.44 4.25 -41.81
N ALA A 133 7.50 4.99 -42.93
CA ALA A 133 8.66 4.99 -43.83
C ALA A 133 9.89 5.61 -43.15
N SER A 134 9.73 6.79 -42.53
CA SER A 134 10.79 7.49 -41.81
C SER A 134 11.29 6.67 -40.62
N SER A 135 10.39 6.05 -39.84
CA SER A 135 10.76 5.19 -38.71
C SER A 135 11.63 4.00 -39.12
N ARG A 136 11.30 3.34 -40.26
CA ARG A 136 12.11 2.23 -40.78
C ARG A 136 13.52 2.66 -41.19
N LEU A 137 13.67 3.87 -41.73
CA LEU A 137 14.98 4.42 -42.09
C LEU A 137 15.82 4.71 -40.85
N ILE A 138 15.24 5.37 -39.84
CA ILE A 138 15.92 5.64 -38.57
C ILE A 138 16.34 4.32 -37.90
N GLN A 139 15.46 3.32 -37.84
CA GLN A 139 15.79 2.02 -37.26
C GLN A 139 16.93 1.32 -38.01
N THR A 140 16.97 1.42 -39.34
CA THR A 140 18.04 0.84 -40.15
C THR A 140 19.39 1.47 -39.83
N VAL A 141 19.43 2.79 -39.67
CA VAL A 141 20.65 3.54 -39.33
C VAL A 141 21.10 3.23 -37.91
N ALA A 142 20.18 3.23 -36.94
CA ALA A 142 20.43 2.84 -35.55
C ALA A 142 21.07 1.44 -35.47
N ASN A 143 20.48 0.45 -36.14
CA ASN A 143 21.00 -0.92 -36.17
C ASN A 143 22.40 -1.04 -36.79
N ARG A 144 22.72 -0.21 -37.80
CA ARG A 144 24.04 -0.23 -38.46
C ARG A 144 25.15 0.45 -37.64
N THR A 145 24.78 1.43 -36.82
CA THR A 145 25.72 2.28 -36.08
C THR A 145 25.83 1.91 -34.59
N GLY A 146 24.89 1.11 -34.09
CA GLY A 146 24.77 0.76 -32.67
C GLY A 146 24.11 1.85 -31.81
N LEU A 147 23.73 2.98 -32.41
CA LEU A 147 23.05 4.09 -31.73
C LEU A 147 21.58 3.77 -31.45
N ARG A 148 21.00 4.44 -30.44
CA ARG A 148 19.56 4.45 -30.20
C ARG A 148 18.86 5.32 -31.25
N PRO A 149 17.62 5.01 -31.65
CA PRO A 149 16.84 5.85 -32.58
C PRO A 149 16.76 7.33 -32.17
N SER A 150 16.71 7.62 -30.87
CA SER A 150 16.73 8.99 -30.35
C SER A 150 18.04 9.73 -30.59
N GLU A 151 19.19 9.05 -30.53
CA GLU A 151 20.51 9.63 -30.80
C GLU A 151 20.68 9.95 -32.27
N VAL A 152 20.18 9.08 -33.16
CA VAL A 152 20.14 9.35 -34.60
C VAL A 152 19.29 10.59 -34.90
N LEU A 153 18.13 10.73 -34.25
CA LEU A 153 17.26 11.89 -34.40
C LEU A 153 17.90 13.17 -33.85
N ALA A 154 18.60 13.10 -32.72
CA ALA A 154 19.33 14.24 -32.15
C ALA A 154 20.41 14.75 -33.13
N GLN A 155 21.21 13.85 -33.69
CA GLN A 155 22.25 14.23 -34.66
C GLN A 155 21.69 14.78 -35.98
N LEU A 156 20.52 14.29 -36.41
CA LEU A 156 19.79 14.88 -37.54
C LEU A 156 19.33 16.30 -37.21
N ALA A 157 18.77 16.52 -36.01
CA ALA A 157 18.30 17.82 -35.57
C ALA A 157 19.43 18.85 -35.43
N GLU A 158 20.57 18.44 -34.88
CA GLU A 158 21.78 19.27 -34.76
C GLU A 158 22.34 19.76 -36.11
N ARG A 159 22.03 19.04 -37.19
CA ARG A 159 22.55 19.28 -38.53
C ARG A 159 21.51 19.90 -39.47
N ILE A 160 20.37 20.32 -38.95
CA ILE A 160 19.36 21.02 -39.73
C ILE A 160 19.93 22.35 -40.22
N VAL A 161 19.86 22.55 -41.54
CA VAL A 161 20.10 23.82 -42.21
C VAL A 161 18.78 24.30 -42.79
N VAL A 162 18.42 25.53 -42.47
CA VAL A 162 17.24 26.21 -43.02
C VAL A 162 17.69 27.16 -44.12
N GLY A 163 17.22 26.93 -45.34
CA GLY A 163 17.47 27.80 -46.50
C GLY A 163 16.76 29.14 -46.39
N GLU A 164 17.16 30.11 -47.22
CA GLU A 164 16.55 31.45 -47.28
C GLU A 164 15.05 31.42 -47.66
N ASP A 165 14.61 30.34 -48.30
CA ASP A 165 13.22 30.03 -48.67
C ASP A 165 12.44 29.28 -47.57
N GLY A 166 13.07 29.01 -46.41
CA GLY A 166 12.49 28.23 -45.32
C GLY A 166 12.60 26.71 -45.49
N THR A 167 13.29 26.23 -46.53
CA THR A 167 13.48 24.79 -46.76
C THR A 167 14.39 24.20 -45.70
N VAL A 168 13.93 23.15 -45.01
CA VAL A 168 14.70 22.41 -44.01
C VAL A 168 15.43 21.25 -44.69
N SER A 169 16.75 21.23 -44.57
CA SER A 169 17.59 20.16 -45.12
C SER A 169 18.65 19.73 -44.11
N VAL A 170 19.19 18.52 -44.29
CA VAL A 170 20.31 18.02 -43.49
C VAL A 170 21.43 17.63 -44.46
N PRO A 171 22.63 18.23 -44.37
CA PRO A 171 23.76 17.84 -45.19
C PRO A 171 24.16 16.38 -44.95
N PRO A 172 24.73 15.68 -45.95
CA PRO A 172 25.19 14.31 -45.77
C PRO A 172 26.21 14.18 -44.62
N PHE A 173 25.99 13.19 -43.75
CA PHE A 173 26.91 12.85 -42.68
C PHE A 173 26.82 11.36 -42.32
N THR A 174 27.81 10.88 -41.56
CA THR A 174 27.80 9.54 -40.98
C THR A 174 27.53 9.67 -39.48
N PRO A 175 26.47 9.05 -38.92
CA PRO A 175 26.22 9.08 -37.49
C PRO A 175 27.32 8.36 -36.71
N SER A 176 27.77 8.94 -35.60
CA SER A 176 28.79 8.39 -34.72
C SER A 176 28.48 8.70 -33.26
N TRP A 177 29.14 7.99 -32.33
CA TRP A 177 29.10 8.32 -30.90
C TRP A 177 29.77 9.66 -30.59
#